data_AF-A0A644Z525-F1
#
_entry.id   AF-A0A644Z525-F1
#
_cell.length_a   1.000
_cell.length_b   1.000
_cell.length_c   1.000
_cell.angle_alpha   90.00
_cell.angle_beta   90.00
_cell.angle_gamma   90.00
#
_symmetry.space_group_name_H-M   'P 1'
#
loop_
_entity.id
_entity.type
_entity.pdbx_description
1 polymer ?
#
loop_
_entity_poly.entity_id
_entity_poly.type
_entity_poly.pdbx_seq_one_letter_code
_entity_poly.pdbx_strand_id
1 'polypeptide(L)'
;MKRKLVLLTAIILSFSLLLTSCKQGDIGEAKAKEIALDYINKMFDANETEATVTLEKMECYRDASGALVTTGDGEFSERWFYFVRVPLATTMTKYEVSVLGSTGEVIYASHSIVDVRLTDAQKKQAEEFYAETSEWEEKHTEALQSLQLACSDWVKAKLDESRPIVLDANRGEMPRVQIRQFDRGYYVVTRDGRVYSVRINWPSMQVLSISVENAK
;
A
#
# COMPACT_ATOMS: atom_id res chain seq x y z
N MET A 1 -35.39 -42.52 -22.66
CA MET A 1 -34.15 -41.79 -23.04
C MET A 1 -33.97 -40.47 -22.30
N LYS A 2 -35.02 -39.63 -22.11
CA LYS A 2 -34.93 -38.33 -21.42
C LYS A 2 -34.40 -38.40 -19.97
N ARG A 3 -34.77 -39.41 -19.18
CA ARG A 3 -34.27 -39.62 -17.80
C ARG A 3 -32.75 -39.88 -17.72
N LYS A 4 -32.16 -40.52 -18.73
CA LYS A 4 -30.70 -40.80 -18.76
C LYS A 4 -29.90 -39.55 -19.10
N LEU A 5 -30.47 -38.64 -19.91
CA LEU A 5 -29.82 -37.38 -20.28
C LEU A 5 -29.73 -36.42 -19.09
N VAL A 6 -30.81 -36.28 -18.32
CA VAL A 6 -30.87 -35.40 -17.13
C VAL A 6 -29.86 -35.83 -16.05
N LEU A 7 -29.69 -37.14 -15.85
CA LEU A 7 -28.71 -37.68 -14.91
C LEU A 7 -27.28 -37.38 -15.33
N LEU A 8 -26.98 -37.45 -16.64
CA LEU A 8 -25.64 -37.14 -17.16
C LEU A 8 -25.31 -35.65 -16.97
N THR A 9 -26.28 -34.76 -17.23
CA THR A 9 -26.07 -33.31 -17.06
C THR A 9 -25.87 -32.93 -15.60
N ALA A 10 -26.62 -33.55 -14.69
CA ALA A 10 -26.46 -33.34 -13.25
C ALA A 10 -25.09 -33.81 -12.74
N ILE A 11 -24.61 -34.97 -13.19
CA ILE A 11 -23.29 -35.50 -12.81
C ILE A 11 -22.17 -34.58 -13.32
N ILE A 12 -22.25 -34.10 -14.58
CA ILE A 12 -21.26 -33.17 -15.14
C ILE A 12 -21.27 -31.84 -14.37
N LEU A 13 -22.44 -31.28 -14.06
CA LEU A 13 -22.53 -30.05 -13.24
C LEU A 13 -21.96 -30.24 -11.83
N SER A 14 -22.18 -31.41 -11.22
CA SER A 14 -21.68 -31.75 -9.89
C SER A 14 -20.15 -31.87 -9.88
N PHE A 15 -19.57 -32.50 -10.90
CA PHE A 15 -18.11 -32.61 -11.07
C PHE A 15 -17.46 -31.26 -11.40
N SER A 16 -18.13 -30.39 -12.16
CA SER A 16 -17.64 -29.02 -12.42
C SER A 16 -17.63 -28.15 -11.17
N LEU A 17 -18.59 -28.34 -10.24
CA LEU A 17 -18.61 -27.65 -8.96
C LEU A 17 -17.55 -28.19 -7.99
N LEU A 18 -17.30 -29.50 -7.98
CA LEU A 18 -16.27 -30.14 -7.14
C LEU A 18 -14.84 -29.81 -7.57
N LEU A 19 -14.60 -29.41 -8.82
CA LEU A 19 -13.30 -28.93 -9.29
C LEU A 19 -12.97 -27.48 -8.86
N THR A 20 -13.92 -26.77 -8.24
CA THR A 20 -13.70 -25.39 -7.76
C THR A 20 -13.52 -25.28 -6.24
N SER A 21 -13.68 -26.36 -5.47
CA SER A 21 -13.71 -26.28 -4.00
C SER A 21 -12.54 -26.96 -3.27
N CYS A 22 -11.40 -27.21 -3.91
CA CYS A 22 -10.24 -27.83 -3.26
C CYS A 22 -8.90 -27.24 -3.72
N LYS A 23 -8.75 -25.91 -3.64
CA LYS A 23 -7.44 -25.30 -3.49
C LYS A 23 -7.53 -24.08 -2.57
N GLN A 24 -7.36 -24.33 -1.28
CA GLN A 24 -6.90 -23.31 -0.33
C GLN A 24 -5.40 -23.06 -0.62
N GLY A 25 -5.11 -22.52 -1.80
CA GLY A 25 -3.75 -22.52 -2.33
C GLY A 25 -3.62 -21.61 -3.52
N ASP A 26 -3.17 -20.40 -3.25
CA ASP A 26 -2.66 -19.40 -4.19
C ASP A 26 -3.73 -18.71 -5.06
N ILE A 27 -3.85 -17.38 -4.92
CA ILE A 27 -4.79 -16.54 -5.66
C ILE A 27 -4.47 -16.46 -7.17
N GLY A 28 -3.24 -16.76 -7.57
CA GLY A 28 -2.79 -16.65 -8.96
C GLY A 28 -2.53 -15.21 -9.43
N GLU A 29 -1.69 -15.08 -10.47
CA GLU A 29 -1.24 -13.78 -11.00
C GLU A 29 -2.39 -12.86 -11.46
N ALA A 30 -3.40 -13.41 -12.14
CA ALA A 30 -4.51 -12.63 -12.65
C ALA A 30 -5.32 -11.97 -11.51
N LYS A 31 -5.56 -12.71 -10.42
CA LYS A 31 -6.27 -12.18 -9.26
C LYS A 31 -5.40 -11.20 -8.48
N ALA A 32 -4.10 -11.48 -8.36
CA ALA A 32 -3.15 -10.54 -7.75
C ALA A 32 -3.12 -9.20 -8.50
N LYS A 33 -3.10 -9.23 -9.85
CA LYS A 33 -3.17 -8.03 -10.69
C LYS A 33 -4.46 -7.23 -10.44
N GLU A 34 -5.60 -7.91 -10.44
CA GLU A 34 -6.91 -7.29 -10.16
C GLU A 34 -6.91 -6.58 -8.80
N ILE A 35 -6.53 -7.30 -7.73
CA ILE A 35 -6.46 -6.77 -6.37
C ILE A 35 -5.54 -5.54 -6.30
N ALA A 36 -4.36 -5.63 -6.91
CA ALA A 36 -3.38 -4.57 -6.86
C ALA A 36 -3.82 -3.31 -7.63
N LEU A 37 -4.39 -3.46 -8.83
CA LEU A 37 -4.89 -2.33 -9.61
C LEU A 37 -6.07 -1.64 -8.90
N ASP A 38 -7.01 -2.41 -8.35
CA ASP A 38 -8.10 -1.86 -7.55
C ASP A 38 -7.58 -1.09 -6.34
N TYR A 39 -6.56 -1.64 -5.66
CA TYR A 39 -5.92 -0.99 -4.52
C TYR A 39 -5.21 0.31 -4.93
N ILE A 40 -4.43 0.30 -6.02
CA ILE A 40 -3.74 1.49 -6.55
C ILE A 40 -4.75 2.59 -6.87
N ASN A 41 -5.79 2.25 -7.64
CA ASN A 41 -6.80 3.21 -8.09
C ASN A 41 -7.57 3.80 -6.91
N LYS A 42 -7.90 2.99 -5.90
CA LYS A 42 -8.55 3.47 -4.68
C LYS A 42 -7.64 4.37 -3.84
N MET A 43 -6.44 3.89 -3.52
CA MET A 43 -5.61 4.46 -2.46
C MET A 43 -4.77 5.65 -2.92
N PHE A 44 -4.40 5.69 -4.21
CA PHE A 44 -3.60 6.75 -4.82
C PHE A 44 -4.41 7.63 -5.81
N ASP A 45 -5.74 7.49 -5.87
CA ASP A 45 -6.60 8.24 -6.80
C ASP A 45 -6.16 8.10 -8.27
N ALA A 46 -5.76 6.90 -8.65
CA ALA A 46 -5.25 6.57 -9.97
C ALA A 46 -6.33 5.94 -10.87
N ASN A 47 -5.96 5.68 -12.13
CA ASN A 47 -6.81 4.98 -13.10
C ASN A 47 -5.96 4.04 -13.97
N GLU A 48 -5.15 3.23 -13.30
CA GLU A 48 -4.28 2.24 -13.92
C GLU A 48 -5.08 0.99 -14.30
N THR A 49 -4.84 0.47 -15.50
CA THR A 49 -5.49 -0.73 -16.03
C THR A 49 -4.49 -1.83 -16.36
N GLU A 50 -3.21 -1.49 -16.44
CA GLU A 50 -2.14 -2.40 -16.85
C GLU A 50 -0.99 -2.41 -15.85
N ALA A 51 -0.46 -3.61 -15.61
CA ALA A 51 0.65 -3.85 -14.71
C ALA A 51 1.32 -5.18 -15.07
N THR A 52 2.58 -5.31 -14.70
CA THR A 52 3.31 -6.58 -14.71
C THR A 52 3.17 -7.26 -13.34
N VAL A 53 3.25 -8.58 -13.32
CA VAL A 53 3.18 -9.39 -12.10
C VAL A 53 4.42 -10.26 -12.03
N THR A 54 5.11 -10.26 -10.89
CA THR A 54 6.15 -11.25 -10.57
C THR A 54 5.77 -11.98 -9.30
N LEU A 55 6.02 -13.29 -9.27
CA LEU A 55 5.85 -14.11 -8.07
C LEU A 55 7.21 -14.36 -7.45
N GLU A 56 7.36 -13.99 -6.18
CA GLU A 56 8.61 -14.13 -5.45
C GLU A 56 8.35 -14.74 -4.07
N LYS A 57 9.32 -15.50 -3.57
CA LYS A 57 9.27 -16.12 -2.25
C LYS A 57 10.06 -15.27 -1.27
N MET A 58 9.41 -14.81 -0.21
CA MET A 58 10.01 -13.95 0.80
C MET A 58 10.20 -14.71 2.10
N GLU A 59 11.36 -14.54 2.71
CA GLU A 59 11.65 -15.01 4.06
C GLU A 59 10.92 -14.13 5.08
N CYS A 60 10.39 -14.78 6.12
CA CYS A 60 9.66 -14.17 7.21
C CYS A 60 10.49 -14.29 8.48
N TYR A 61 10.56 -13.20 9.24
CA TYR A 61 11.41 -13.07 10.42
C TYR A 61 10.57 -12.64 11.63
N ARG A 62 11.07 -12.90 12.84
CA ARG A 62 10.37 -12.53 14.09
C ARG A 62 10.26 -11.01 14.26
N ASP A 63 11.24 -10.28 13.76
CA ASP A 63 11.38 -8.82 13.81
C ASP A 63 10.87 -8.12 12.54
N ALA A 64 10.32 -8.88 11.58
CA ALA A 64 9.65 -8.31 10.42
C ALA A 64 8.24 -7.81 10.77
N SER A 65 7.63 -7.02 9.89
CA SER A 65 6.30 -6.45 10.07
C SER A 65 5.24 -7.13 9.22
N GLY A 66 3.97 -6.92 9.59
CA GLY A 66 2.81 -7.33 8.81
C GLY A 66 2.75 -8.84 8.56
N ALA A 67 2.56 -9.22 7.30
CA ALA A 67 2.52 -10.63 6.91
C ALA A 67 3.90 -11.30 6.83
N LEU A 68 4.98 -10.61 7.18
CA LEU A 68 6.32 -11.20 7.21
C LEU A 68 6.76 -11.59 8.63
N VAL A 69 5.95 -11.28 9.66
CA VAL A 69 6.25 -11.65 11.04
C VAL A 69 6.00 -13.15 11.31
N THR A 70 6.89 -13.80 12.06
CA THR A 70 6.69 -15.16 12.57
C THR A 70 6.35 -15.15 14.07
N THR A 71 5.74 -16.23 14.58
CA THR A 71 5.41 -16.37 16.01
C THR A 71 6.64 -16.51 16.91
N GLY A 72 7.83 -16.70 16.32
CA GLY A 72 9.10 -16.52 17.01
C GLY A 72 9.71 -17.75 17.65
N ASP A 73 9.24 -18.96 17.36
CA ASP A 73 9.79 -20.21 17.93
C ASP A 73 11.04 -20.72 17.18
N GLY A 74 11.83 -19.82 16.58
CA GLY A 74 13.09 -20.18 15.90
C GLY A 74 12.94 -20.73 14.48
N GLU A 75 11.73 -20.80 13.94
CA GLU A 75 11.49 -21.17 12.54
C GLU A 75 11.49 -19.92 11.65
N PHE A 76 12.34 -19.91 10.62
CA PHE A 76 12.11 -19.04 9.47
C PHE A 76 10.96 -19.65 8.68
N SER A 77 9.99 -18.83 8.30
CA SER A 77 8.94 -19.26 7.36
C SER A 77 9.13 -18.53 6.04
N GLU A 78 8.65 -19.10 4.95
CA GLU A 78 8.66 -18.44 3.66
C GLU A 78 7.23 -18.26 3.17
N ARG A 79 6.95 -17.11 2.55
CA ARG A 79 5.64 -16.81 1.99
C ARG A 79 5.78 -16.34 0.55
N TRP A 80 4.83 -16.74 -0.27
CA TRP A 80 4.74 -16.31 -1.65
C TRP A 80 4.07 -14.94 -1.74
N PHE A 81 4.69 -14.03 -2.47
CA PHE A 81 4.16 -12.70 -2.75
C PHE A 81 4.10 -12.44 -4.24
N TYR A 82 3.01 -11.84 -4.67
CA TYR A 82 2.92 -11.22 -5.98
C TYR A 82 3.33 -9.76 -5.86
N PHE A 83 4.34 -9.36 -6.62
CA PHE A 83 4.72 -7.97 -6.82
C PHE A 83 4.10 -7.48 -8.13
N VAL A 84 3.12 -6.59 -8.01
CA VAL A 84 2.41 -6.01 -9.14
C VAL A 84 2.94 -4.60 -9.38
N ARG A 85 3.43 -4.33 -10.59
CA ARG A 85 4.14 -3.10 -10.93
C ARG A 85 3.52 -2.40 -12.12
N VAL A 86 3.18 -1.12 -11.94
CA VAL A 86 2.79 -0.21 -13.02
C VAL A 86 4.04 0.56 -13.45
N PRO A 87 4.43 0.54 -14.74
CA PRO A 87 5.63 1.24 -15.20
C PRO A 87 5.41 2.76 -15.27
N LEU A 88 6.42 3.53 -14.87
CA LEU A 88 6.54 4.97 -15.14
C LEU A 88 7.36 5.21 -16.42
N ALA A 89 8.46 4.48 -16.54
CA ALA A 89 9.37 4.45 -17.67
C ALA A 89 10.03 3.06 -17.74
N THR A 90 10.86 2.80 -18.75
CA THR A 90 11.47 1.48 -19.00
C THR A 90 12.11 0.83 -17.77
N THR A 91 12.75 1.61 -16.90
CA THR A 91 13.46 1.12 -15.70
C THR A 91 12.85 1.66 -14.40
N MET A 92 11.73 2.38 -14.48
CA MET A 92 11.13 3.05 -13.32
C MET A 92 9.72 2.54 -13.10
N THR A 93 9.45 2.14 -11.87
CA THR A 93 8.12 1.77 -11.42
C THR A 93 7.37 3.01 -10.96
N LYS A 94 6.14 3.20 -11.44
CA LYS A 94 5.21 4.23 -10.99
C LYS A 94 4.53 3.81 -9.69
N TYR A 95 3.96 2.62 -9.69
CA TYR A 95 3.32 2.00 -8.53
C TYR A 95 3.80 0.57 -8.36
N GLU A 96 4.00 0.16 -7.11
CA GLU A 96 4.26 -1.23 -6.75
C GLU A 96 3.30 -1.65 -5.63
N VAL A 97 2.72 -2.84 -5.74
CA VAL A 97 1.90 -3.45 -4.69
C VAL A 97 2.38 -4.87 -4.44
N SER A 98 2.56 -5.22 -3.16
CA SER A 98 2.87 -6.57 -2.73
C SER A 98 1.62 -7.24 -2.15
N VAL A 99 1.23 -8.36 -2.73
CA VAL A 99 0.02 -9.13 -2.38
C VAL A 99 0.42 -10.50 -1.87
N LEU A 100 -0.06 -10.89 -0.69
CA LEU A 100 0.20 -12.21 -0.12
C LEU A 100 -0.51 -13.29 -0.95
N GLY A 101 0.27 -14.21 -1.53
CA GLY A 101 -0.25 -15.19 -2.49
C GLY A 101 -1.31 -16.13 -1.92
N SER A 102 -1.21 -16.47 -0.63
CA SER A 102 -2.17 -17.37 0.01
C SER A 102 -3.55 -16.76 0.29
N THR A 103 -3.62 -15.43 0.47
CA THR A 103 -4.86 -14.76 0.94
C THR A 103 -5.37 -13.65 0.04
N GLY A 104 -4.52 -13.08 -0.84
CA GLY A 104 -4.85 -11.85 -1.56
C GLY A 104 -4.72 -10.58 -0.73
N GLU A 105 -4.14 -10.65 0.46
CA GLU A 105 -3.97 -9.48 1.31
C GLU A 105 -2.86 -8.56 0.77
N VAL A 106 -3.18 -7.28 0.59
CA VAL A 106 -2.19 -6.25 0.28
C VAL A 106 -1.41 -5.90 1.54
N ILE A 107 -0.09 -6.09 1.50
CA ILE A 107 0.80 -5.82 2.64
C ILE A 107 1.61 -4.55 2.47
N TYR A 108 1.83 -4.13 1.23
CA TYR A 108 2.61 -2.96 0.87
C TYR A 108 2.09 -2.40 -0.45
N ALA A 109 2.06 -1.08 -0.54
CA ALA A 109 1.85 -0.34 -1.77
C ALA A 109 2.71 0.91 -1.79
N SER A 110 3.21 1.30 -2.95
CA SER A 110 3.97 2.53 -3.13
C SER A 110 3.65 3.27 -4.42
N HIS A 111 3.84 4.58 -4.36
CA HIS A 111 3.82 5.54 -5.47
C HIS A 111 5.18 6.23 -5.54
N SER A 112 5.76 6.24 -6.73
CA SER A 112 7.07 6.82 -6.95
C SER A 112 7.07 8.33 -6.77
N ILE A 113 7.96 8.83 -5.91
CA ILE A 113 8.14 10.27 -5.69
C ILE A 113 8.51 11.02 -6.98
N VAL A 114 9.11 10.35 -7.97
CA VAL A 114 9.47 10.97 -9.27
C VAL A 114 8.24 11.25 -10.12
N ASP A 115 7.14 10.53 -9.89
CA ASP A 115 5.87 10.77 -10.58
C ASP A 115 5.04 11.90 -9.95
N VAL A 116 5.37 12.32 -8.73
CA VAL A 116 4.67 13.40 -8.02
C VAL A 116 4.78 14.71 -8.82
N ARG A 117 3.61 15.29 -9.16
CA ARG A 117 3.51 16.56 -9.89
C ARG A 117 2.97 17.65 -8.97
N LEU A 118 3.80 18.65 -8.71
CA LEU A 118 3.38 19.83 -7.97
C LEU A 118 2.57 20.79 -8.86
N THR A 119 1.48 21.32 -8.31
CA THR A 119 0.80 22.49 -8.87
C THR A 119 1.69 23.72 -8.77
N ASP A 120 1.38 24.78 -9.52
CA ASP A 120 2.19 26.00 -9.48
C ASP A 120 2.14 26.68 -8.10
N ALA A 121 1.03 26.56 -7.38
CA ALA A 121 0.92 27.01 -5.99
C ALA A 121 1.85 26.23 -5.06
N GLN A 122 1.91 24.89 -5.21
CA GLN A 122 2.81 24.03 -4.43
C GLN A 122 4.28 24.26 -4.76
N LYS A 123 4.62 24.48 -6.04
CA LYS A 123 5.98 24.87 -6.44
C LYS A 123 6.38 26.20 -5.79
N LYS A 124 5.49 27.20 -5.83
CA LYS A 124 5.72 28.49 -5.18
C LYS A 124 5.94 28.32 -3.68
N GLN A 125 5.09 27.54 -3.01
CA GLN A 125 5.22 27.22 -1.59
C GLN A 125 6.56 26.55 -1.27
N ALA A 126 7.01 25.59 -2.09
CA ALA A 126 8.30 24.92 -1.93
C ALA A 126 9.49 25.86 -2.12
N GLU A 127 9.44 26.78 -3.09
CA GLU A 127 10.52 27.76 -3.30
C GLU A 127 10.56 28.81 -2.19
N GLU A 128 9.41 29.29 -1.70
CA GLU A 128 9.34 30.21 -0.55
C GLU A 128 9.90 29.54 0.70
N PHE A 129 9.49 28.29 0.96
CA PHE A 129 10.02 27.50 2.07
C PHE A 129 11.53 27.27 1.96
N TYR A 130 12.06 27.05 0.75
CA TYR A 130 13.50 26.89 0.54
C TYR A 130 14.28 28.20 0.73
N ALA A 131 13.74 29.32 0.27
CA ALA A 131 14.43 30.62 0.26
C ALA A 131 14.54 31.23 1.66
N GLU A 132 13.58 30.96 2.54
CA GLU A 132 13.53 31.58 3.87
C GLU A 132 14.35 30.85 4.94
N THR A 133 14.70 29.58 4.75
CA THR A 133 15.00 28.69 5.88
C THR A 133 16.49 28.37 6.05
N SER A 134 17.28 29.26 6.65
CA SER A 134 18.65 28.91 7.10
C SER A 134 18.68 28.13 8.41
N GLU A 135 17.60 28.20 9.20
CA GLU A 135 17.42 27.51 10.48
C GLU A 135 16.00 26.93 10.60
N TRP A 136 15.76 26.14 11.65
CA TRP A 136 14.46 25.50 11.89
C TRP A 136 13.50 26.47 12.58
N GLU A 137 12.42 26.81 11.90
CA GLU A 137 11.50 27.91 12.27
C GLU A 137 10.03 27.49 12.26
N GLU A 138 9.13 28.42 12.60
CA GLU A 138 7.67 28.22 12.65
C GLU A 138 7.11 27.54 11.39
N LYS A 139 7.53 27.98 10.20
CA LYS A 139 7.10 27.40 8.92
C LYS A 139 7.41 25.91 8.79
N HIS A 140 8.49 25.42 9.40
CA HIS A 140 8.81 23.98 9.41
C HIS A 140 7.84 23.21 10.29
N THR A 141 7.47 23.80 11.42
CA THR A 141 6.45 23.22 12.32
C THR A 141 5.09 23.17 11.62
N GLU A 142 4.70 24.25 10.95
CA GLU A 142 3.47 24.31 10.16
C GLU A 142 3.47 23.28 9.03
N ALA A 143 4.58 23.13 8.30
CA ALA A 143 4.72 22.13 7.25
C ALA A 143 4.59 20.69 7.81
N LEU A 144 5.19 20.39 8.97
CA LEU A 144 5.02 19.09 9.64
C LEU A 144 3.57 18.86 10.09
N GLN A 145 2.94 19.85 10.71
CA GLN A 145 1.54 19.76 11.13
C GLN A 145 0.60 19.54 9.94
N SER A 146 0.86 20.21 8.81
CA SER A 146 0.07 20.06 7.59
C SER A 146 0.14 18.65 7.01
N LEU A 147 1.29 17.97 7.09
CA LEU A 147 1.42 16.56 6.69
C LEU A 147 0.62 15.63 7.62
N GLN A 148 0.64 15.87 8.94
CA GLN A 148 -0.11 15.05 9.89
C GLN A 148 -1.63 15.20 9.65
N LEU A 149 -2.09 16.42 9.38
CA LEU A 149 -3.49 16.67 9.00
C LEU A 149 -3.84 15.98 7.67
N ALA A 150 -2.99 16.10 6.65
CA ALA A 150 -3.19 15.42 5.37
C ALA A 150 -3.27 13.89 5.54
N CYS A 151 -2.46 13.31 6.43
CA CYS A 151 -2.56 11.89 6.77
C CYS A 151 -3.90 11.56 7.42
N SER A 152 -4.33 12.33 8.41
CA SER A 152 -5.63 12.11 9.07
C SER A 152 -6.80 12.18 8.07
N ASP A 153 -6.76 13.12 7.13
CA ASP A 153 -7.83 13.29 6.16
C ASP A 153 -7.81 12.19 5.09
N TRP A 154 -6.62 11.79 4.62
CA TRP A 154 -6.48 10.66 3.72
C TRP A 154 -7.00 9.36 4.37
N VAL A 155 -6.69 9.11 5.64
CA VAL A 155 -7.17 7.91 6.34
C VAL A 155 -8.69 7.88 6.42
N LYS A 156 -9.32 9.00 6.80
CA LYS A 156 -10.80 9.10 6.84
C LYS A 156 -11.41 8.83 5.47
N ALA A 157 -10.81 9.37 4.40
CA ALA A 157 -11.33 9.23 3.05
C ALA A 157 -11.11 7.84 2.45
N LYS A 158 -9.96 7.20 2.70
CA LYS A 158 -9.55 5.97 1.99
C LYS A 158 -9.76 4.69 2.78
N LEU A 159 -9.62 4.76 4.10
CA LEU A 159 -9.78 3.62 5.00
C LEU A 159 -11.17 3.59 5.67
N ASP A 160 -12.04 4.57 5.39
CA ASP A 160 -13.37 4.70 6.02
C ASP A 160 -13.30 4.71 7.57
N GLU A 161 -12.18 5.22 8.10
CA GLU A 161 -11.94 5.31 9.53
C GLU A 161 -12.27 6.73 10.01
N SER A 162 -13.40 6.86 10.70
CA SER A 162 -13.88 8.15 11.20
C SER A 162 -12.99 8.77 12.31
N ARG A 163 -12.27 7.93 13.07
CA ARG A 163 -11.46 8.37 14.24
C ARG A 163 -10.12 7.64 14.27
N PRO A 164 -9.25 7.85 13.27
CA PRO A 164 -7.97 7.18 13.25
C PRO A 164 -7.05 7.76 14.31
N ILE A 165 -6.23 6.91 14.92
CA ILE A 165 -5.09 7.37 15.70
C ILE A 165 -3.93 7.53 14.73
N VAL A 166 -3.47 8.76 14.53
CA VAL A 166 -2.33 9.09 13.66
C VAL A 166 -1.16 9.55 14.52
N LEU A 167 -0.08 8.78 14.50
CA LEU A 167 1.14 9.04 15.26
C LEU A 167 2.29 9.32 14.30
N ASP A 168 3.07 10.36 14.58
CA ASP A 168 4.30 10.65 13.81
C ASP A 168 5.33 9.55 14.03
N ALA A 169 5.66 8.81 12.96
CA ALA A 169 6.65 7.72 13.01
C ALA A 169 8.09 8.24 13.02
N ASN A 170 8.29 9.51 12.66
CA ASN A 170 9.57 10.20 12.66
C ASN A 170 9.73 11.09 13.90
N ARG A 171 8.99 10.83 14.98
CA ARG A 171 9.04 11.66 16.19
C ARG A 171 10.48 11.80 16.70
N GLY A 172 10.95 13.04 16.77
CA GLY A 172 12.31 13.38 17.21
C GLY A 172 13.33 13.50 16.08
N GLU A 173 12.98 13.09 14.86
CA GLU A 173 13.75 13.42 13.66
C GLU A 173 13.23 14.75 13.11
N MET A 174 14.11 15.63 12.67
CA MET A 174 13.73 16.87 11.98
C MET A 174 14.14 16.78 10.51
N PRO A 175 13.32 17.26 9.56
CA PRO A 175 13.78 17.37 8.17
C PRO A 175 14.93 18.37 8.14
N ARG A 176 15.80 18.24 7.13
CA ARG A 176 16.88 19.20 6.90
C ARG A 176 16.28 20.58 6.59
N VAL A 177 16.99 21.63 6.97
CA VAL A 177 16.69 22.99 6.49
C VAL A 177 17.10 23.13 5.02
N GLN A 178 16.61 24.16 4.32
CA GLN A 178 16.89 24.39 2.90
C GLN A 178 16.56 23.20 2.00
N ILE A 179 15.35 22.67 2.15
CA ILE A 179 14.81 21.63 1.27
C ILE A 179 13.51 22.11 0.63
N ARG A 180 13.29 21.75 -0.63
CA ARG A 180 12.05 22.11 -1.35
C ARG A 180 10.92 21.13 -1.08
N GLN A 181 11.26 19.89 -0.77
CA GLN A 181 10.33 18.79 -0.58
C GLN A 181 10.89 17.84 0.47
N PHE A 182 10.00 17.21 1.20
CA PHE A 182 10.32 16.13 2.12
C PHE A 182 9.11 15.24 2.31
N ASP A 183 9.34 14.06 2.86
CA ASP A 183 8.29 13.13 3.24
C ASP A 183 8.36 12.80 4.74
N ARG A 184 7.22 12.34 5.27
CA ARG A 184 7.08 11.84 6.63
C ARG A 184 6.26 10.58 6.67
N GLY A 185 6.66 9.67 7.55
CA GLY A 185 5.92 8.48 7.93
C GLY A 185 5.00 8.73 9.11
N TYR A 186 3.83 8.11 9.08
CA TYR A 186 2.86 8.12 10.16
C TYR A 186 2.39 6.70 10.43
N TYR A 187 2.30 6.32 11.70
CA TYR A 187 1.55 5.14 12.10
C TYR A 187 0.07 5.49 12.21
N VAL A 188 -0.76 4.71 11.54
CA VAL A 188 -2.21 4.83 11.56
C VAL A 188 -2.79 3.58 12.19
N VAL A 189 -3.54 3.76 13.27
CA VAL A 189 -4.29 2.67 13.91
C VAL A 189 -5.77 2.85 13.64
N THR A 190 -6.37 1.86 12.99
CA THR A 190 -7.81 1.79 12.74
C THR A 190 -8.53 1.07 13.88
N ARG A 191 -9.84 1.24 13.97
CA ARG A 191 -10.68 0.73 15.07
C ARG A 191 -10.67 -0.80 15.19
N ASP A 192 -10.45 -1.51 14.09
CA ASP A 192 -10.31 -2.96 14.06
C ASP A 192 -8.93 -3.44 14.55
N GLY A 193 -8.05 -2.52 14.97
CA GLY A 193 -6.72 -2.83 15.49
C GLY A 193 -5.67 -3.03 14.41
N ARG A 194 -5.99 -2.77 13.14
CA ARG A 194 -5.00 -2.78 12.06
C ARG A 194 -4.09 -1.55 12.17
N VAL A 195 -2.80 -1.78 11.96
CA VAL A 195 -1.76 -0.76 12.02
C VAL A 195 -1.14 -0.62 10.64
N TYR A 196 -1.11 0.61 10.14
CA TYR A 196 -0.48 0.98 8.89
C TYR A 196 0.70 1.93 9.14
N SER A 197 1.74 1.83 8.32
CA SER A 197 2.75 2.87 8.15
C SER A 197 2.50 3.58 6.83
N VAL A 198 2.16 4.87 6.89
CA VAL A 198 1.78 5.69 5.74
C VAL A 198 2.81 6.80 5.56
N ARG A 199 3.41 6.89 4.38
CA ARG A 199 4.36 7.96 4.04
C ARG A 199 3.69 8.99 3.14
N ILE A 200 3.83 10.27 3.45
CA ILE A 200 3.23 11.38 2.69
C ILE A 200 4.29 12.40 2.32
N ASN A 201 4.23 12.91 1.10
CA ASN A 201 5.12 13.94 0.59
C ASN A 201 4.55 15.35 0.78
N TRP A 202 5.39 16.27 1.22
CA TRP A 202 5.13 17.70 1.20
C TRP A 202 5.90 18.36 0.05
N PRO A 203 5.31 19.33 -0.68
CA PRO A 203 3.98 19.96 -0.47
C PRO A 203 2.84 19.31 -1.27
N SER A 204 3.10 18.20 -1.98
CA SER A 204 2.08 17.55 -2.80
C SER A 204 0.89 17.02 -1.98
N MET A 205 1.14 16.68 -0.72
CA MET A 205 0.26 15.95 0.19
C MET A 205 -0.15 14.57 -0.32
N GLN A 206 0.58 14.04 -1.31
CA GLN A 206 0.32 12.72 -1.88
C GLN A 206 0.93 11.62 -1.00
N VAL A 207 0.19 10.53 -0.85
CA VAL A 207 0.68 9.32 -0.18
C VAL A 207 1.68 8.61 -1.09
N LEU A 208 2.89 8.39 -0.59
CA LEU A 208 3.96 7.70 -1.28
C LEU A 208 4.02 6.21 -0.97
N SER A 209 3.63 5.78 0.23
CA SER A 209 3.60 4.35 0.56
C SER A 209 2.64 4.05 1.70
N ILE A 210 2.14 2.83 1.69
CA ILE A 210 1.23 2.27 2.69
C ILE A 210 1.74 0.86 2.99
N SER A 211 2.17 0.63 4.22
CA SER A 211 2.62 -0.68 4.70
C SER A 211 1.70 -1.15 5.80
N VAL A 212 1.46 -2.45 5.85
CA VAL A 212 0.75 -3.11 6.96
C VAL A 212 1.79 -3.53 7.99
N GLU A 213 1.62 -3.09 9.24
CA GLU A 213 2.59 -3.36 10.30
C GLU A 213 2.26 -4.59 11.15
N ASN A 214 1.00 -5.01 11.19
CA ASN A 214 0.57 -6.20 11.93
C ASN A 214 -0.26 -7.18 11.09
N ALA A 215 -0.06 -8.48 11.32
CA ALA A 215 -0.90 -9.52 10.76
C ALA A 215 -2.35 -9.43 11.31
N LYS A 216 -3.32 -9.92 10.53
CA LYS A 216 -4.70 -10.12 11.00
C LYS A 216 -4.81 -11.32 11.92
#